data_AF-A0A521TJ15-F1
#
_entry.id   AF-A0A521TJ15-F1
#
_cell.length_a   1.000
_cell.length_b   1.000
_cell.length_c   1.000
_cell.angle_alpha   90.00
_cell.angle_beta   90.00
_cell.angle_gamma   90.00
#
_symmetry.space_group_name_H-M   'P 1'
#
loop_
_entity.id
_entity.type
_entity.pdbx_description
1 polymer ?
#
loop_
_entity_poly.entity_id
_entity_poly.type
_entity_poly.pdbx_seq_one_letter_code
_entity_poly.pdbx_strand_id
1 'polypeptide(L)'
;MARVYRYGLIASLAPALAFAQPAALRVVARTEARSLWSMRPVQARVGEDVTLAVMTLGPRGRLDPLPERASVRWRRVVPRTEHRDHPSPNPGLTSFSNAVLFGPRHGRWIGYDRLEYDTTPVTAGGPTLSVRDAGADHGGAGSSWYAAEVALPDGRTLRTPDGDTVDALGLSPSVMRVSFRTGDDFLGWLSTYFHVTSVFGSNGGTDATHQTDRYTGADCADVMVGALRASGRRAVRYTSVAGIHEYAVARTRVLRVEPDGSLRGERGAVELRWSTDVLPGDLVTIDYADAGGEALPRAWDHIGALVADRNGNGVLDGADTLRHEASTGLDDTPLRHAGAMRVVLWRWREGLR
;
A
#
# COMPACT_ATOMS: atom_id res chain seq x y z
N MET A 1 55.12 -25.95 -66.41
CA MET A 1 54.39 -25.79 -65.13
C MET A 1 53.87 -24.36 -65.03
N ALA A 2 52.59 -24.13 -65.36
CA ALA A 2 51.95 -22.82 -65.34
C ALA A 2 51.17 -22.64 -64.04
N ARG A 3 51.46 -21.57 -63.28
CA ARG A 3 50.72 -21.20 -62.06
C ARG A 3 49.58 -20.26 -62.44
N VAL A 4 48.35 -20.71 -62.22
CA VAL A 4 47.12 -19.93 -62.35
C VAL A 4 46.87 -19.20 -61.03
N TYR A 5 46.85 -17.86 -61.04
CA TYR A 5 46.43 -17.04 -59.91
C TYR A 5 44.91 -16.84 -59.94
N ARG A 6 44.19 -17.38 -58.96
CA ARG A 6 42.77 -17.09 -58.72
C ARG A 6 42.64 -15.80 -57.91
N TYR A 7 42.05 -14.76 -58.50
CA TYR A 7 41.57 -13.58 -57.78
C TYR A 7 40.26 -13.93 -57.07
N GLY A 8 40.27 -13.91 -55.74
CA GLY A 8 39.08 -14.06 -54.90
C GLY A 8 38.32 -12.74 -54.80
N LEU A 9 37.05 -12.77 -55.20
CA LEU A 9 36.09 -11.67 -55.05
C LEU A 9 35.77 -11.50 -53.56
N ILE A 10 36.18 -10.39 -52.94
CA ILE A 10 35.76 -10.04 -51.57
C ILE A 10 34.39 -9.37 -51.68
N ALA A 11 33.32 -10.11 -51.36
CA ALA A 11 31.99 -9.56 -51.21
C ALA A 11 31.94 -8.68 -49.95
N SER A 12 31.81 -7.36 -50.14
CA SER A 12 31.55 -6.39 -49.07
C SER A 12 30.16 -6.65 -48.48
N LEU A 13 30.10 -7.41 -47.39
CA LEU A 13 28.91 -7.51 -46.55
C LEU A 13 28.67 -6.16 -45.89
N ALA A 14 27.65 -5.43 -46.35
CA ALA A 14 27.14 -4.27 -45.64
C ALA A 14 26.80 -4.69 -44.20
N PRO A 15 27.21 -3.92 -43.17
CA PRO A 15 26.87 -4.26 -41.80
C PRO A 15 25.36 -4.27 -41.68
N ALA A 16 24.81 -5.45 -41.36
CA ALA A 16 23.43 -5.55 -40.93
C ALA A 16 23.25 -4.54 -39.79
N LEU A 17 22.42 -3.53 -40.00
CA LEU A 17 21.99 -2.61 -38.96
C LEU A 17 21.39 -3.47 -37.86
N ALA A 18 22.18 -3.76 -36.83
CA ALA A 18 21.69 -4.39 -35.63
C ALA A 18 20.64 -3.44 -35.06
N PHE A 19 19.37 -3.79 -35.26
CA PHE A 19 18.26 -3.07 -34.64
C PHE A 19 18.51 -3.15 -33.13
N ALA A 20 19.01 -2.05 -32.56
CA ALA A 20 19.21 -1.93 -31.14
C ALA A 20 17.91 -2.32 -30.44
N GLN A 21 17.99 -3.21 -29.45
CA GLN A 21 16.82 -3.60 -28.68
C GLN A 21 16.08 -2.33 -28.23
N PRO A 22 14.75 -2.30 -28.35
CA PRO A 22 13.98 -1.13 -27.96
C PRO A 22 14.31 -0.80 -26.51
N ALA A 23 14.76 0.43 -26.26
CA ALA A 23 15.03 0.90 -24.91
C ALA A 23 13.78 0.72 -24.05
N ALA A 24 13.93 0.12 -22.87
CA ALA A 24 12.81 -0.06 -21.95
C ALA A 24 12.34 1.31 -21.46
N LEU A 25 11.03 1.52 -21.30
CA LEU A 25 10.50 2.75 -20.72
C LEU A 25 10.31 2.61 -19.21
N ARG A 26 10.47 3.72 -18.49
CA ARG A 26 10.19 3.84 -17.05
C ARG A 26 9.47 5.14 -16.76
N VAL A 27 8.53 5.09 -15.82
CA VAL A 27 8.11 6.27 -15.09
C VAL A 27 9.10 6.46 -13.93
N VAL A 28 9.65 7.66 -13.82
CA VAL A 28 10.55 8.07 -12.73
C VAL A 28 9.94 9.23 -11.98
N ALA A 29 10.30 9.39 -10.72
CA ALA A 29 9.76 10.42 -9.85
C ALA A 29 10.86 11.27 -9.22
N ARG A 30 10.54 12.53 -8.96
CA ARG A 30 11.38 13.50 -8.27
C ARG A 30 10.50 14.30 -7.31
N THR A 31 10.96 14.47 -6.07
CA THR A 31 10.30 15.31 -5.06
C THR A 31 11.06 16.62 -4.89
N GLU A 32 10.46 17.66 -4.32
CA GLU A 32 11.16 18.93 -4.05
C GLU A 32 12.45 18.73 -3.24
N ALA A 33 12.42 17.81 -2.27
CA ALA A 33 13.55 17.49 -1.41
C ALA A 33 14.71 16.75 -2.12
N ARG A 34 14.53 16.27 -3.36
CA ARG A 34 15.53 15.47 -4.08
C ARG A 34 15.70 15.97 -5.51
N SER A 35 16.92 16.36 -5.89
CA SER A 35 17.20 16.81 -7.25
C SER A 35 17.29 15.69 -8.30
N LEU A 36 17.55 14.46 -7.87
CA LEU A 36 17.75 13.30 -8.75
C LEU A 36 16.44 12.52 -8.98
N TRP A 37 16.29 11.99 -10.21
CA TRP A 37 15.20 11.07 -10.56
C TRP A 37 15.36 9.73 -9.86
N SER A 38 14.25 9.22 -9.33
CA SER A 38 14.12 7.91 -8.70
C SER A 38 13.31 6.96 -9.58
N MET A 39 13.83 5.75 -9.80
CA MET A 39 13.04 4.61 -10.30
C MET A 39 12.34 3.84 -9.16
N ARG A 40 12.62 4.19 -7.90
CA ARG A 40 12.00 3.59 -6.72
C ARG A 40 10.75 4.39 -6.32
N PRO A 41 9.80 3.77 -5.60
CA PRO A 41 8.70 4.47 -4.97
C PRO A 41 9.18 5.72 -4.21
N VAL A 42 8.39 6.79 -4.29
CA VAL A 42 8.65 8.03 -3.55
C VAL A 42 7.50 8.32 -2.58
N GLN A 43 7.82 9.10 -1.56
CA GLN A 43 6.86 9.52 -0.53
C GLN A 43 6.94 11.05 -0.39
N ALA A 44 5.79 11.68 -0.20
CA ALA A 44 5.63 13.12 -0.05
C ALA A 44 4.53 13.42 0.98
N ARG A 45 4.46 14.64 1.50
CA ARG A 45 3.28 15.10 2.25
C ARG A 45 2.19 15.50 1.28
N VAL A 46 0.93 15.39 1.70
CA VAL A 46 -0.19 15.95 0.92
C VAL A 46 0.09 17.44 0.65
N GLY A 47 -0.02 17.83 -0.61
CA GLY A 47 0.25 19.18 -1.09
C GLY A 47 1.68 19.44 -1.61
N GLU A 48 2.66 18.58 -1.27
CA GLU A 48 4.02 18.68 -1.81
C GLU A 48 4.07 18.23 -3.28
N ASP A 49 4.83 18.95 -4.11
CA ASP A 49 4.98 18.60 -5.52
C ASP A 49 5.86 17.35 -5.71
N VAL A 50 5.31 16.38 -6.42
CA VAL A 50 6.05 15.26 -7.00
C VAL A 50 5.97 15.35 -8.52
N THR A 51 7.12 15.57 -9.16
CA THR A 51 7.23 15.51 -10.61
C THR A 51 7.50 14.08 -11.04
N LEU A 52 6.64 13.57 -11.91
CA LEU A 52 6.81 12.33 -12.65
C LEU A 52 7.32 12.64 -14.07
N ALA A 53 8.16 11.78 -14.61
CA ALA A 53 8.58 11.83 -16.00
C ALA A 53 8.63 10.44 -16.61
N VAL A 54 8.34 10.34 -17.91
CA VAL A 54 8.62 9.14 -18.68
C VAL A 54 10.00 9.26 -19.30
N MET A 55 10.84 8.25 -19.09
CA MET A 55 12.20 8.21 -19.60
C MET A 55 12.51 6.87 -20.25
N THR A 56 13.46 6.90 -21.18
CA THR A 56 14.06 5.67 -21.71
C THR A 56 15.15 5.19 -20.75
N LEU A 57 15.23 3.87 -20.58
CA LEU A 57 16.25 3.20 -19.80
C LEU A 57 17.30 2.64 -20.75
N GLY A 58 18.41 3.35 -20.86
CA GLY A 58 19.54 2.98 -21.69
C GLY A 58 20.38 1.84 -21.07
N PRO A 59 21.41 1.39 -21.80
CA PRO A 59 22.38 0.43 -21.27
C PRO A 59 22.96 0.90 -19.94
N ARG A 60 23.20 -0.05 -19.02
CA ARG A 60 23.70 0.22 -17.65
C ARG A 60 22.74 1.04 -16.76
N GLY A 61 21.46 1.13 -17.13
CA GLY A 61 20.43 1.77 -16.31
C GLY A 61 20.44 3.30 -16.36
N ARG A 62 21.08 3.90 -17.37
CA ARG A 62 21.04 5.35 -17.59
C ARG A 62 19.62 5.78 -17.96
N LEU A 63 19.13 6.84 -17.35
CA LEU A 63 17.85 7.46 -17.70
C LEU A 63 18.08 8.56 -18.72
N ASP A 64 17.46 8.43 -19.89
CA ASP A 64 17.54 9.40 -20.98
C ASP A 64 16.13 9.96 -21.28
N PRO A 65 15.98 11.27 -21.53
CA PRO A 65 14.70 11.87 -21.93
C PRO A 65 14.08 11.21 -23.16
N LEU A 66 12.76 11.33 -23.30
CA LEU A 66 12.08 10.92 -24.53
C LEU A 66 12.49 11.80 -25.73
N PRO A 67 12.43 11.27 -26.97
CA PRO A 67 12.58 12.09 -28.18
C PRO A 67 11.58 13.25 -28.24
N GLU A 68 11.97 14.41 -28.78
CA GLU A 68 11.17 15.65 -28.76
C GLU A 68 9.75 15.54 -29.34
N ARG A 69 9.52 14.60 -30.26
CA ARG A 69 8.22 14.36 -30.92
C ARG A 69 7.45 13.17 -30.35
N ALA A 70 7.93 12.58 -29.26
CA ALA A 70 7.18 11.51 -28.58
C ALA A 70 5.94 12.11 -27.90
N SER A 71 4.80 11.44 -28.03
CA SER A 71 3.59 11.80 -27.29
C SER A 71 3.36 10.80 -26.16
N VAL A 72 2.92 11.30 -25.01
CA VAL A 72 2.73 10.51 -23.79
C VAL A 72 1.27 10.57 -23.39
N ARG A 73 0.69 9.39 -23.09
CA ARG A 73 -0.62 9.24 -22.46
C ARG A 73 -0.42 8.64 -21.09
N TRP A 74 -0.68 9.45 -20.06
CA TRP A 74 -0.57 9.04 -18.68
C TRP A 74 -1.74 8.16 -18.25
N ARG A 75 -1.45 7.20 -17.38
CA ARG A 75 -2.42 6.28 -16.81
C ARG A 75 -2.16 6.13 -15.31
N ARG A 76 -3.24 6.00 -14.54
CA ARG A 76 -3.20 5.62 -13.14
C ARG A 76 -3.62 4.16 -13.03
N VAL A 77 -2.82 3.37 -12.33
CA VAL A 77 -3.13 1.99 -11.96
C VAL A 77 -3.81 2.03 -10.60
N VAL A 78 -4.99 1.44 -10.49
CA VAL A 78 -5.86 1.47 -9.31
C VAL A 78 -6.06 0.03 -8.84
N PRO A 79 -5.55 -0.35 -7.66
CA PRO A 79 -5.88 -1.65 -7.08
C PRO A 79 -7.39 -1.79 -6.93
N ARG A 80 -7.94 -2.92 -7.35
CA ARG A 80 -9.32 -3.25 -6.98
C ARG A 80 -9.37 -3.62 -5.50
N THR A 81 -10.55 -3.49 -4.91
CA THR A 81 -10.80 -3.79 -3.49
C THR A 81 -11.37 -5.19 -3.29
N GLU A 82 -11.72 -5.87 -4.38
CA GLU A 82 -12.28 -7.21 -4.41
C GLU A 82 -12.03 -7.88 -5.77
N HIS A 83 -12.16 -9.19 -5.78
CA HIS A 83 -12.17 -10.02 -6.97
C HIS A 83 -13.36 -9.70 -7.88
N ARG A 84 -13.07 -9.48 -9.16
CA ARG A 84 -14.09 -9.36 -10.21
C ARG A 84 -13.81 -10.29 -11.38
N ASP A 85 -12.53 -10.49 -11.73
CA ASP A 85 -12.14 -11.28 -12.90
C ASP A 85 -11.75 -12.73 -12.52
N HIS A 86 -11.40 -12.96 -11.26
CA HIS A 86 -11.01 -14.28 -10.75
C HIS A 86 -11.86 -14.64 -9.52
N PRO A 87 -12.15 -15.92 -9.28
CA PRO A 87 -12.82 -16.31 -8.04
C PRO A 87 -11.89 -16.10 -6.83
N SER A 88 -12.46 -15.67 -5.69
CA SER A 88 -11.74 -15.68 -4.42
C SER A 88 -11.33 -17.11 -4.05
N PRO A 89 -10.14 -17.29 -3.43
CA PRO A 89 -9.75 -18.59 -2.90
C PRO A 89 -10.59 -19.02 -1.68
N ASN A 90 -11.40 -18.11 -1.10
CA ASN A 90 -12.38 -18.40 -0.08
C ASN A 90 -13.79 -18.48 -0.70
N PRO A 91 -14.43 -19.66 -0.78
CA PRO A 91 -15.70 -19.85 -1.45
C PRO A 91 -16.81 -18.92 -0.94
N GLY A 92 -17.50 -18.26 -1.86
CA GLY A 92 -18.62 -17.36 -1.55
C GLY A 92 -18.22 -15.95 -1.09
N LEU A 93 -16.93 -15.62 -1.07
CA LEU A 93 -16.41 -14.28 -0.77
C LEU A 93 -15.84 -13.64 -2.04
N THR A 94 -15.70 -12.31 -2.02
CA THR A 94 -15.03 -11.52 -3.08
C THR A 94 -13.75 -10.85 -2.58
N SER A 95 -13.46 -10.88 -1.28
CA SER A 95 -12.24 -10.31 -0.70
C SER A 95 -10.98 -11.06 -1.11
N PHE A 96 -9.87 -10.33 -1.26
CA PHE A 96 -8.54 -10.91 -1.42
C PHE A 96 -8.04 -11.52 -0.11
N SER A 97 -7.43 -12.69 -0.18
CA SER A 97 -6.93 -13.38 1.00
C SER A 97 -5.87 -14.44 0.68
N ASN A 98 -4.75 -14.37 1.40
CA ASN A 98 -3.73 -15.43 1.36
C ASN A 98 -3.96 -16.54 2.41
N ALA A 99 -5.01 -16.40 3.23
CA ALA A 99 -5.37 -17.35 4.27
C ALA A 99 -6.87 -17.69 4.23
N VAL A 100 -7.27 -18.72 4.97
CA VAL A 100 -8.69 -19.07 5.10
C VAL A 100 -9.41 -17.99 5.93
N LEU A 101 -10.45 -17.39 5.35
CA LEU A 101 -11.36 -16.50 6.03
C LEU A 101 -12.48 -17.30 6.70
N PHE A 102 -12.74 -17.01 7.97
CA PHE A 102 -13.78 -17.63 8.81
C PHE A 102 -13.69 -19.17 8.97
N GLY A 103 -14.51 -19.69 9.90
CA GLY A 103 -14.66 -21.12 10.15
C GLY A 103 -13.48 -21.81 10.86
N PRO A 104 -13.52 -23.15 10.99
CA PRO A 104 -12.57 -23.90 11.83
C PRO A 104 -11.10 -23.88 11.39
N ARG A 105 -10.84 -23.45 10.15
CA ARG A 105 -9.47 -23.33 9.60
C ARG A 105 -9.02 -21.88 9.44
N HIS A 106 -9.75 -20.94 10.05
CA HIS A 106 -9.45 -19.51 9.93
C HIS A 106 -7.97 -19.22 10.19
N GLY A 107 -7.36 -18.38 9.35
CA GLY A 107 -5.93 -18.04 9.43
C GLY A 107 -4.98 -19.07 8.80
N ARG A 108 -5.46 -20.24 8.36
CA ARG A 108 -4.62 -21.22 7.65
C ARG A 108 -4.14 -20.63 6.31
N TRP A 109 -2.84 -20.63 6.08
CA TRP A 109 -2.22 -20.24 4.80
C TRP A 109 -2.74 -21.06 3.61
N ILE A 110 -3.06 -20.40 2.49
CA ILE A 110 -3.52 -21.03 1.25
C ILE A 110 -2.73 -20.60 0.00
N GLY A 111 -1.69 -19.79 0.16
CA GLY A 111 -0.88 -19.25 -0.94
C GLY A 111 -1.20 -17.78 -1.20
N TYR A 112 -0.43 -17.14 -2.09
CA TYR A 112 -0.71 -15.76 -2.45
C TYR A 112 -1.91 -15.67 -3.38
N ASP A 113 -2.82 -14.76 -3.06
CA ASP A 113 -3.97 -14.45 -3.90
C ASP A 113 -3.58 -13.65 -5.14
N ARG A 114 -4.42 -13.70 -6.17
CA ARG A 114 -4.27 -12.89 -7.39
C ARG A 114 -4.96 -11.55 -7.22
N LEU A 115 -4.18 -10.52 -6.91
CA LEU A 115 -4.65 -9.15 -6.84
C LEU A 115 -4.97 -8.59 -8.23
N GLU A 116 -6.02 -7.78 -8.31
CA GLU A 116 -6.54 -7.22 -9.57
C GLU A 116 -6.39 -5.69 -9.60
N TYR A 117 -6.21 -5.12 -10.79
CA TYR A 117 -5.95 -3.70 -10.97
C TYR A 117 -6.74 -3.17 -12.16
N ASP A 118 -7.36 -2.02 -11.99
CA ASP A 118 -7.91 -1.21 -13.08
C ASP A 118 -6.86 -0.21 -13.56
N THR A 119 -7.03 0.28 -14.79
CA THR A 119 -6.21 1.35 -15.35
C THR A 119 -7.10 2.47 -15.87
N THR A 120 -6.89 3.68 -15.35
CA THR A 120 -7.67 4.87 -15.71
C THR A 120 -6.78 5.90 -16.41
N PRO A 121 -7.30 6.64 -17.41
CA PRO A 121 -6.54 7.71 -18.04
C PRO A 121 -6.33 8.89 -17.08
N VAL A 122 -5.15 9.51 -17.14
CA VAL A 122 -4.88 10.78 -16.45
C VAL A 122 -4.89 11.90 -17.49
N THR A 123 -5.71 12.92 -17.25
CA THR A 123 -5.80 14.10 -18.13
C THR A 123 -4.56 14.99 -17.95
N ALA A 124 -3.46 14.60 -18.60
CA ALA A 124 -2.23 15.36 -18.66
C ALA A 124 -1.54 15.13 -20.01
N GLY A 125 -1.00 16.20 -20.58
CA GLY A 125 -0.22 16.18 -21.82
C GLY A 125 1.28 16.29 -21.54
N GLY A 126 2.08 15.67 -22.41
CA GLY A 126 3.54 15.80 -22.39
C GLY A 126 4.28 14.78 -21.52
N PRO A 127 5.62 14.82 -21.54
CA PRO A 127 6.47 13.77 -20.96
C PRO A 127 6.59 13.83 -19.44
N THR A 128 6.01 14.85 -18.80
CA THR A 128 6.04 15.07 -17.35
C THR A 128 4.64 15.25 -16.80
N LEU A 129 4.43 14.82 -15.56
CA LEU A 129 3.17 14.94 -14.82
C LEU A 129 3.50 15.41 -13.39
N SER A 130 2.82 16.44 -12.89
CA SER A 130 2.96 16.87 -11.50
C SER A 130 1.77 16.38 -10.68
N VAL A 131 2.04 15.79 -9.52
CA VAL A 131 1.02 15.26 -8.60
C VAL A 131 1.32 15.74 -7.18
N ARG A 132 0.27 16.07 -6.43
CA ARG A 132 0.34 16.61 -5.05
C ARG A 132 -0.48 15.82 -4.04
N ASP A 133 -1.23 14.84 -4.52
CA ASP A 133 -2.13 14.00 -3.74
C ASP A 133 -2.33 12.64 -4.43
N ALA A 134 -2.94 11.72 -3.70
CA ALA A 134 -3.33 10.40 -4.19
C ALA A 134 -4.77 10.36 -4.75
N GLY A 135 -5.45 11.48 -4.96
CA GLY A 135 -6.86 11.55 -5.33
C GLY A 135 -7.70 12.48 -4.43
N ALA A 136 -8.99 12.60 -4.72
CA ALA A 136 -9.89 13.51 -3.99
C ALA A 136 -10.31 12.96 -2.61
N ASP A 137 -10.30 11.63 -2.44
CA ASP A 137 -10.72 10.98 -1.21
C ASP A 137 -9.65 11.08 -0.10
N HIS A 138 -10.07 10.90 1.15
CA HIS A 138 -9.19 10.92 2.33
C HIS A 138 -8.29 12.16 2.45
N GLY A 139 -8.76 13.31 1.95
CA GLY A 139 -8.00 14.57 1.97
C GLY A 139 -6.71 14.51 1.17
N GLY A 140 -6.62 13.66 0.14
CA GLY A 140 -5.43 13.53 -0.72
C GLY A 140 -4.37 12.56 -0.24
N ALA A 141 -4.55 11.94 0.93
CA ALA A 141 -3.64 10.93 1.45
C ALA A 141 -3.81 9.57 0.75
N GLY A 142 -2.76 8.76 0.79
CA GLY A 142 -2.78 7.39 0.25
C GLY A 142 -1.68 7.13 -0.77
N SER A 143 -1.83 6.04 -1.51
CA SER A 143 -0.90 5.65 -2.56
C SER A 143 -1.54 5.68 -3.95
N SER A 144 -0.73 6.00 -4.95
CA SER A 144 -1.12 6.01 -6.36
C SER A 144 -0.01 5.43 -7.21
N TRP A 145 -0.38 4.69 -8.25
CA TRP A 145 0.54 4.07 -9.18
C TRP A 145 0.36 4.64 -10.57
N TYR A 146 1.46 4.91 -11.26
CA TYR A 146 1.47 5.61 -12.53
C TYR A 146 2.17 4.78 -13.59
N ALA A 147 1.55 4.75 -14.76
CA ALA A 147 2.08 4.18 -15.98
C ALA A 147 1.89 5.16 -17.14
N ALA A 148 2.51 4.87 -18.27
CA ALA A 148 2.40 5.66 -19.47
C ALA A 148 2.48 4.80 -20.73
N GLU A 149 1.73 5.22 -21.74
CA GLU A 149 1.87 4.78 -23.12
C GLU A 149 2.53 5.90 -23.93
N VAL A 150 3.56 5.56 -24.71
CA VAL A 150 4.35 6.52 -25.48
C VAL A 150 4.29 6.16 -26.95
N ALA A 151 3.78 7.08 -27.78
CA ALA A 151 3.90 6.96 -29.22
C ALA A 151 5.15 7.72 -29.68
N LEU A 152 6.08 6.99 -30.30
CA LEU A 152 7.34 7.48 -30.82
C LEU A 152 7.19 8.12 -32.21
N PRO A 153 8.14 8.95 -32.66
CA PRO A 153 8.07 9.63 -33.96
C PRO A 153 8.11 8.67 -35.15
N ASP A 154 8.61 7.44 -34.95
CA ASP A 154 8.65 6.37 -35.95
C ASP A 154 7.35 5.55 -36.03
N GLY A 155 6.31 5.96 -35.31
CA GLY A 155 4.99 5.31 -35.28
C GLY A 155 4.88 4.15 -34.28
N ARG A 156 5.97 3.72 -33.63
CA ARG A 156 5.90 2.68 -32.60
C ARG A 156 5.21 3.19 -31.34
N THR A 157 4.47 2.30 -30.68
CA THR A 157 3.91 2.55 -29.36
C THR A 157 4.60 1.66 -28.34
N LEU A 158 5.11 2.26 -27.27
CA LEU A 158 5.77 1.59 -26.16
C LEU A 158 4.99 1.84 -24.86
N ARG A 159 5.16 0.96 -23.87
CA ARG A 159 4.53 1.07 -22.55
C ARG A 159 5.56 0.98 -21.44
N THR A 160 5.34 1.74 -20.38
CA THR A 160 5.99 1.48 -19.09
C THR A 160 5.34 0.28 -18.41
N PRO A 161 5.94 -0.29 -17.35
CA PRO A 161 5.21 -1.15 -16.43
C PRO A 161 3.87 -0.51 -16.00
N ASP A 162 2.82 -1.32 -15.95
CA ASP A 162 1.43 -0.93 -15.68
C ASP A 162 0.69 -2.00 -14.83
N GLY A 163 -0.65 -1.95 -14.79
CA GLY A 163 -1.49 -2.85 -14.00
C GLY A 163 -1.38 -4.33 -14.38
N ASP A 164 -0.90 -4.65 -15.58
CA ASP A 164 -0.66 -6.03 -16.03
C ASP A 164 0.72 -6.53 -15.57
N THR A 165 1.58 -5.64 -15.07
CA THR A 165 2.93 -5.97 -14.62
C THR A 165 2.90 -6.42 -13.15
N VAL A 166 2.46 -7.66 -12.93
CA VAL A 166 2.28 -8.26 -11.60
C VAL A 166 3.22 -9.44 -11.35
N ASP A 167 3.49 -9.74 -10.08
CA ASP A 167 4.11 -10.97 -9.60
C ASP A 167 3.23 -11.63 -8.52
N ALA A 168 3.73 -12.68 -7.86
CA ALA A 168 2.98 -13.40 -6.82
C ALA A 168 2.55 -12.52 -5.64
N LEU A 169 3.15 -11.35 -5.44
CA LEU A 169 2.83 -10.42 -4.35
C LEU A 169 1.97 -9.23 -4.83
N GLY A 170 1.46 -9.27 -6.06
CA GLY A 170 0.70 -8.18 -6.67
C GLY A 170 1.55 -7.32 -7.60
N LEU A 171 1.28 -6.02 -7.65
CA LEU A 171 1.92 -5.10 -8.60
C LEU A 171 3.44 -5.09 -8.45
N SER A 172 4.15 -5.19 -9.57
CA SER A 172 5.62 -5.16 -9.60
C SER A 172 6.14 -3.83 -9.03
N PRO A 173 7.27 -3.82 -8.29
CA PRO A 173 7.87 -2.58 -7.81
C PRO A 173 8.41 -1.68 -8.94
N SER A 174 8.37 -2.15 -10.18
CA SER A 174 8.73 -1.39 -11.37
C SER A 174 7.63 -0.44 -11.86
N VAL A 175 6.40 -0.59 -11.37
CA VAL A 175 5.31 0.39 -11.57
C VAL A 175 5.51 1.53 -10.57
N MET A 176 5.58 2.77 -11.06
CA MET A 176 5.93 3.91 -10.21
C MET A 176 4.83 4.20 -9.19
N ARG A 177 5.15 4.05 -7.90
CA ARG A 177 4.29 4.42 -6.79
C ARG A 177 4.69 5.78 -6.21
N VAL A 178 3.70 6.63 -5.99
CA VAL A 178 3.81 7.83 -5.15
C VAL A 178 2.87 7.65 -3.97
N SER A 179 3.37 7.85 -2.75
CA SER A 179 2.56 7.80 -1.53
C SER A 179 2.55 9.15 -0.82
N PHE A 180 1.37 9.65 -0.48
CA PHE A 180 1.14 10.92 0.20
C PHE A 180 0.68 10.69 1.64
N ARG A 181 1.35 11.34 2.58
CA ARG A 181 1.03 11.26 4.02
C ARG A 181 0.48 12.58 4.56
N THR A 182 -0.40 12.50 5.54
CA THR A 182 -0.93 13.70 6.23
C THR A 182 0.05 14.28 7.25
N GLY A 183 0.99 13.49 7.76
CA GLY A 183 1.93 13.87 8.83
C GLY A 183 3.18 12.99 8.87
N ASP A 184 4.14 13.36 9.72
CA ASP A 184 5.35 12.55 9.99
C ASP A 184 5.20 11.66 11.24
N ASP A 185 4.05 11.72 11.90
CA ASP A 185 3.69 10.85 13.03
C ASP A 185 3.13 9.50 12.53
N PHE A 186 2.79 8.61 13.47
CA PHE A 186 2.29 7.28 13.14
C PHE A 186 1.03 7.32 12.26
N LEU A 187 0.05 8.16 12.62
CA LEU A 187 -1.20 8.30 11.85
C LEU A 187 -0.96 8.89 10.46
N GLY A 188 -0.01 9.84 10.35
CA GLY A 188 0.46 10.36 9.07
C GLY A 188 1.03 9.27 8.19
N TRP A 189 1.95 8.45 8.70
CA TRP A 189 2.47 7.31 7.95
C TRP A 189 1.42 6.26 7.61
N LEU A 190 0.49 5.98 8.53
CA LEU A 190 -0.63 5.09 8.31
C LEU A 190 -1.51 5.56 7.15
N SER A 191 -1.74 6.87 7.00
CA SER A 191 -2.51 7.44 5.90
C SER A 191 -1.94 7.15 4.50
N THR A 192 -0.66 6.77 4.38
CA THR A 192 -0.09 6.37 3.08
C THR A 192 -0.69 5.10 2.52
N TYR A 193 -1.37 4.31 3.36
CA TYR A 193 -2.01 3.05 3.00
C TYR A 193 -3.46 3.22 2.51
N PHE A 194 -4.02 4.44 2.50
CA PHE A 194 -5.24 4.66 1.72
C PHE A 194 -5.02 4.28 0.25
N HIS A 195 -6.04 3.67 -0.37
CA HIS A 195 -6.00 3.05 -1.71
C HIS A 195 -5.09 1.81 -1.85
N VAL A 196 -4.50 1.29 -0.77
CA VAL A 196 -3.94 -0.07 -0.76
C VAL A 196 -5.09 -1.04 -0.48
N THR A 197 -5.15 -2.13 -1.23
CA THR A 197 -6.21 -3.13 -1.03
C THR A 197 -5.99 -3.93 0.24
N SER A 198 -7.08 -4.28 0.90
CA SER A 198 -7.07 -5.28 1.97
C SER A 198 -6.76 -6.66 1.40
N VAL A 199 -5.87 -7.40 2.07
CA VAL A 199 -5.50 -8.79 1.77
C VAL A 199 -5.35 -9.52 3.09
N PHE A 200 -6.31 -10.37 3.46
CA PHE A 200 -6.23 -11.09 4.72
C PHE A 200 -5.04 -12.07 4.74
N GLY A 201 -4.24 -12.02 5.82
CA GLY A 201 -3.00 -12.77 5.90
C GLY A 201 -1.95 -12.29 4.91
N SER A 202 -1.86 -10.96 4.71
CA SER A 202 -0.86 -10.37 3.82
C SER A 202 0.55 -10.86 4.23
N ASN A 203 1.42 -11.14 3.25
CA ASN A 203 2.71 -11.79 3.55
C ASN A 203 3.79 -11.46 2.52
N GLY A 204 5.02 -11.93 2.73
CA GLY A 204 6.12 -11.93 1.78
C GLY A 204 7.23 -12.89 2.18
N GLY A 205 8.15 -13.18 1.26
CA GLY A 205 9.30 -14.05 1.58
C GLY A 205 10.22 -13.50 2.67
N THR A 206 10.17 -12.19 2.93
CA THR A 206 10.87 -11.45 3.99
C THR A 206 10.03 -10.23 4.36
N ASP A 207 10.31 -9.57 5.50
CA ASP A 207 9.63 -8.31 5.83
C ASP A 207 9.84 -7.23 4.75
N ALA A 208 11.03 -7.18 4.14
CA ALA A 208 11.35 -6.20 3.10
C ALA A 208 10.60 -6.46 1.78
N THR A 209 10.08 -7.68 1.61
CA THR A 209 9.27 -8.09 0.47
C THR A 209 7.83 -8.37 0.86
N HIS A 210 7.39 -7.98 2.06
CA HIS A 210 6.01 -8.11 2.50
C HIS A 210 5.07 -7.32 1.58
N GLN A 211 3.87 -7.83 1.30
CA GLN A 211 2.86 -7.10 0.51
C GLN A 211 2.61 -5.69 1.06
N THR A 212 2.61 -5.54 2.39
CA THR A 212 2.47 -4.25 3.07
C THR A 212 3.67 -3.32 2.88
N ASP A 213 4.92 -3.83 2.90
CA ASP A 213 6.11 -3.02 2.58
C ASP A 213 6.12 -2.62 1.08
N ARG A 214 5.51 -3.45 0.22
CA ARG A 214 5.31 -3.19 -1.21
C ARG A 214 4.11 -2.29 -1.51
N TYR A 215 3.21 -2.08 -0.54
CA TYR A 215 1.91 -1.41 -0.71
C TYR A 215 1.01 -2.11 -1.73
N THR A 216 1.18 -3.42 -1.94
CA THR A 216 0.32 -4.18 -2.84
C THR A 216 -0.88 -4.77 -2.13
N GLY A 217 -0.78 -5.00 -0.82
CA GLY A 217 -1.90 -5.38 0.03
C GLY A 217 -1.50 -5.36 1.50
N ALA A 218 -2.47 -5.23 2.40
CA ALA A 218 -2.25 -5.29 3.83
C ALA A 218 -3.43 -5.96 4.55
N ASP A 219 -3.17 -6.57 5.70
CA ASP A 219 -4.24 -6.88 6.66
C ASP A 219 -4.23 -5.89 7.84
N CYS A 220 -5.17 -6.07 8.77
CA CYS A 220 -5.37 -5.16 9.90
C CYS A 220 -4.14 -5.01 10.81
N ALA A 221 -3.40 -6.08 11.09
CA ALA A 221 -2.21 -6.03 11.93
C ALA A 221 -1.02 -5.50 11.12
N ASP A 222 -0.90 -5.99 9.90
CA ASP A 222 0.20 -5.67 9.03
C ASP A 222 0.20 -4.19 8.67
N VAL A 223 -0.94 -3.55 8.40
CA VAL A 223 -0.96 -2.12 8.07
C VAL A 223 -0.46 -1.25 9.22
N MET A 224 -0.71 -1.65 10.48
CA MET A 224 -0.20 -0.96 11.67
C MET A 224 1.32 -1.09 11.76
N VAL A 225 1.85 -2.30 11.58
CA VAL A 225 3.31 -2.53 11.55
C VAL A 225 3.96 -1.86 10.34
N GLY A 226 3.31 -1.91 9.18
CA GLY A 226 3.73 -1.31 7.92
C GLY A 226 3.89 0.19 8.04
N ALA A 227 2.98 0.88 8.72
CA ALA A 227 3.09 2.31 9.01
C ALA A 227 4.31 2.63 9.91
N LEU A 228 4.58 1.84 10.96
CA LEU A 228 5.80 2.00 11.77
C LEU A 228 7.05 1.80 10.92
N ARG A 229 7.08 0.74 10.12
CA ARG A 229 8.22 0.44 9.25
C ARG A 229 8.41 1.55 8.22
N ALA A 230 7.34 2.05 7.61
CA ALA A 230 7.33 3.17 6.67
C ALA A 230 7.92 4.45 7.29
N SER A 231 7.65 4.70 8.57
CA SER A 231 8.22 5.80 9.36
C SER A 231 9.72 5.67 9.66
N GLY A 232 10.37 4.58 9.23
CA GLY A 232 11.80 4.33 9.39
C GLY A 232 12.15 3.23 10.39
N ARG A 233 11.17 2.67 11.12
CA ARG A 233 11.37 1.62 12.14
C ARG A 233 11.44 0.23 11.52
N ARG A 234 12.41 0.01 10.62
CA ARG A 234 12.50 -1.18 9.76
C ARG A 234 12.85 -2.47 10.51
N ALA A 235 13.25 -2.43 11.78
CA ALA A 235 13.54 -3.64 12.55
C ALA A 235 12.28 -4.26 13.19
N VAL A 236 11.16 -3.52 13.25
CA VAL A 236 9.86 -4.06 13.69
C VAL A 236 9.41 -5.15 12.71
N ARG A 237 9.22 -6.37 13.21
CA ARG A 237 8.77 -7.53 12.42
C ARG A 237 7.25 -7.50 12.25
N TYR A 238 6.77 -7.95 11.09
CA TYR A 238 5.34 -8.22 10.91
C TYR A 238 4.86 -9.27 11.91
N THR A 239 3.65 -9.10 12.41
CA THR A 239 3.08 -9.92 13.48
C THR A 239 1.56 -9.90 13.42
N SER A 240 0.92 -10.91 13.98
CA SER A 240 -0.53 -10.94 14.15
C SER A 240 -1.01 -9.96 15.23
N VAL A 241 -2.33 -9.75 15.34
CA VAL A 241 -2.90 -8.90 16.39
C VAL A 241 -2.49 -9.34 17.79
N ALA A 242 -2.41 -10.65 18.05
CA ALA A 242 -1.92 -11.19 19.32
C ALA A 242 -0.49 -10.75 19.64
N GLY A 243 0.37 -10.56 18.63
CA GLY A 243 1.77 -10.18 18.82
C GLY A 243 1.99 -8.70 19.11
N ILE A 244 0.94 -7.87 19.10
CA ILE A 244 1.06 -6.42 19.31
C ILE A 244 1.69 -6.06 20.67
N HIS A 245 1.54 -6.93 21.68
CA HIS A 245 2.09 -6.73 23.03
C HIS A 245 3.64 -6.66 23.07
N GLU A 246 4.30 -7.18 22.03
CA GLU A 246 5.76 -7.06 21.87
C GLU A 246 6.15 -5.59 21.61
N TYR A 247 5.32 -4.86 20.88
CA TYR A 247 5.60 -3.49 20.41
C TYR A 247 4.80 -2.42 21.14
N ALA A 248 3.71 -2.78 21.82
CA ALA A 248 2.80 -1.85 22.49
C ALA A 248 2.52 -2.29 23.93
N VAL A 249 2.08 -1.35 24.75
CA VAL A 249 1.66 -1.56 26.14
C VAL A 249 0.16 -1.34 26.24
N ALA A 250 -0.55 -2.32 26.81
CA ALA A 250 -1.97 -2.17 27.11
C ALA A 250 -2.18 -1.00 28.09
N ARG A 251 -3.09 -0.08 27.74
CA ARG A 251 -3.49 1.08 28.52
C ARG A 251 -4.77 0.83 29.31
N THR A 252 -5.55 -0.16 28.89
CA THR A 252 -6.78 -0.58 29.55
C THR A 252 -6.78 -2.08 29.81
N ARG A 253 -7.67 -2.53 30.69
CA ARG A 253 -8.17 -3.91 30.63
C ARG A 253 -9.15 -4.04 29.45
N VAL A 254 -9.74 -5.23 29.31
CA VAL A 254 -10.86 -5.43 28.38
C VAL A 254 -12.01 -4.51 28.76
N LEU A 255 -12.47 -3.73 27.79
CA LEU A 255 -13.67 -2.91 27.84
C LEU A 255 -14.70 -3.45 26.84
N ARG A 256 -15.96 -3.15 27.08
CA ARG A 256 -17.06 -3.38 26.13
C ARG A 256 -17.51 -2.03 25.58
N VAL A 257 -17.61 -1.92 24.26
CA VAL A 257 -18.34 -0.84 23.60
C VAL A 257 -19.80 -1.27 23.54
N GLU A 258 -20.66 -0.53 24.21
CA GLU A 258 -22.11 -0.81 24.25
C GLU A 258 -22.80 -0.28 22.98
N PRO A 259 -24.06 -0.69 22.69
CA PRO A 259 -24.78 -0.24 21.49
C PRO A 259 -24.96 1.28 21.38
N ASP A 260 -24.99 2.00 22.51
CA ASP A 260 -25.06 3.46 22.55
C ASP A 260 -23.68 4.14 22.34
N GLY A 261 -22.60 3.34 22.25
CA GLY A 261 -21.23 3.80 22.12
C GLY A 261 -20.52 4.06 23.44
N SER A 262 -21.18 3.89 24.60
CA SER A 262 -20.53 4.02 25.90
C SER A 262 -19.55 2.87 26.15
N LEU A 263 -18.55 3.12 27.00
CA LEU A 263 -17.56 2.12 27.40
C LEU A 263 -17.90 1.53 28.77
N ARG A 264 -17.81 0.21 28.89
CA ARG A 264 -18.05 -0.51 30.14
C ARG A 264 -16.91 -1.47 30.46
N GLY A 265 -16.40 -1.41 31.68
CA GLY A 265 -15.46 -2.39 32.22
C GLY A 265 -16.15 -3.38 33.16
N GLU A 266 -15.38 -4.29 33.76
CA GLU A 266 -15.89 -5.28 34.73
C GLU A 266 -16.66 -4.64 35.91
N ARG A 267 -16.27 -3.42 36.31
CA ARG A 267 -16.82 -2.71 37.48
C ARG A 267 -17.94 -1.72 37.14
N GLY A 268 -18.37 -1.63 35.88
CA GLY A 268 -19.39 -0.69 35.43
C GLY A 268 -18.89 0.26 34.34
N ALA A 269 -19.56 1.40 34.19
CA ALA A 269 -19.23 2.41 33.19
C ALA A 269 -17.78 2.91 33.35
N VAL A 270 -17.10 3.13 32.23
CA VAL A 270 -15.74 3.63 32.16
C VAL A 270 -15.74 4.89 31.30
N GLU A 271 -15.14 5.96 31.81
CA GLU A 271 -14.91 7.20 31.07
C GLU A 271 -13.40 7.33 30.85
N LEU A 272 -12.98 7.46 29.59
CA LEU A 272 -11.58 7.70 29.21
C LEU A 272 -11.50 9.04 28.52
N ARG A 273 -10.63 9.94 28.97
CA ARG A 273 -10.52 11.29 28.43
C ARG A 273 -9.44 11.36 27.35
N TRP A 274 -9.76 12.01 26.24
CA TRP A 274 -8.78 12.37 25.23
C TRP A 274 -7.69 13.26 25.82
N SER A 275 -6.47 13.15 25.28
CA SER A 275 -5.27 13.85 25.74
C SER A 275 -4.73 13.43 27.12
N THR A 276 -5.49 12.67 27.91
CA THR A 276 -5.07 12.18 29.24
C THR A 276 -4.92 10.66 29.23
N ASP A 277 -6.03 9.97 28.99
CA ASP A 277 -6.08 8.50 29.02
C ASP A 277 -5.74 7.92 27.65
N VAL A 278 -6.27 8.56 26.60
CA VAL A 278 -6.11 8.13 25.20
C VAL A 278 -5.55 9.25 24.34
N LEU A 279 -4.78 8.88 23.33
CA LEU A 279 -4.12 9.78 22.39
C LEU A 279 -4.39 9.37 20.94
N PRO A 280 -4.38 10.31 19.98
CA PRO A 280 -4.30 9.96 18.57
C PRO A 280 -3.13 9.03 18.30
N GLY A 281 -3.38 7.93 17.59
CA GLY A 281 -2.43 6.88 17.29
C GLY A 281 -2.36 5.74 18.31
N ASP A 282 -3.07 5.84 19.45
CA ASP A 282 -3.29 4.66 20.30
C ASP A 282 -4.06 3.59 19.50
N LEU A 283 -3.71 2.32 19.72
CA LEU A 283 -4.31 1.21 19.00
C LEU A 283 -5.51 0.66 19.75
N VAL A 284 -6.46 0.10 19.01
CA VAL A 284 -7.63 -0.60 19.55
C VAL A 284 -7.63 -2.00 18.97
N THR A 285 -7.37 -3.01 19.81
CA THR A 285 -7.66 -4.40 19.40
C THR A 285 -9.11 -4.69 19.66
N ILE A 286 -9.80 -5.27 18.69
CA ILE A 286 -11.25 -5.41 18.65
C ILE A 286 -11.60 -6.87 18.48
N ASP A 287 -12.50 -7.32 19.34
CA ASP A 287 -13.16 -8.61 19.20
C ASP A 287 -14.66 -8.41 18.97
N TYR A 288 -15.09 -8.83 17.79
CA TYR A 288 -16.49 -8.81 17.36
C TYR A 288 -17.30 -10.01 17.86
N ALA A 289 -16.63 -11.07 18.34
CA ALA A 289 -17.31 -12.20 18.92
C ALA A 289 -17.62 -11.90 20.39
N ASP A 290 -18.87 -12.10 20.82
CA ASP A 290 -19.22 -12.19 22.24
C ASP A 290 -18.78 -13.54 22.83
N ALA A 291 -17.60 -14.03 22.41
CA ALA A 291 -17.02 -15.28 22.85
C ALA A 291 -16.50 -15.11 24.28
N GLY A 292 -17.37 -15.34 25.27
CA GLY A 292 -16.99 -15.26 26.68
C GLY A 292 -15.75 -16.11 26.99
N GLY A 293 -14.77 -15.53 27.70
CA GLY A 293 -13.71 -16.29 28.38
C GLY A 293 -12.32 -16.36 27.72
N GLU A 294 -12.13 -15.90 26.48
CA GLU A 294 -10.78 -15.84 25.87
C GLU A 294 -10.05 -14.53 26.15
N ALA A 295 -8.73 -14.60 26.30
CA ALA A 295 -7.87 -13.42 26.47
C ALA A 295 -7.75 -12.63 25.16
N LEU A 296 -7.88 -11.30 25.24
CA LEU A 296 -7.62 -10.38 24.12
C LEU A 296 -6.19 -9.82 24.19
N PRO A 297 -5.46 -9.70 23.07
CA PRO A 297 -5.89 -10.01 21.70
C PRO A 297 -5.56 -11.45 21.31
N ARG A 298 -6.43 -12.06 20.52
CA ARG A 298 -6.19 -13.32 19.80
C ARG A 298 -5.55 -13.02 18.45
N ALA A 299 -4.97 -14.04 17.83
CA ALA A 299 -4.23 -13.87 16.58
C ALA A 299 -5.12 -13.38 15.42
N TRP A 300 -6.42 -13.69 15.48
CA TRP A 300 -7.42 -13.37 14.46
C TRP A 300 -8.38 -12.25 14.86
N ASP A 301 -8.13 -11.57 15.96
CA ASP A 301 -8.88 -10.36 16.30
C ASP A 301 -8.59 -9.26 15.28
N HIS A 302 -9.36 -8.18 15.35
CA HIS A 302 -9.14 -7.00 14.50
C HIS A 302 -8.34 -5.94 15.25
N ILE A 303 -7.72 -5.01 14.53
CA ILE A 303 -7.01 -3.88 15.13
C ILE A 303 -7.15 -2.61 14.28
N GLY A 304 -7.23 -1.47 14.97
CA GLY A 304 -7.24 -0.13 14.37
C GLY A 304 -6.44 0.87 15.21
N ALA A 305 -6.38 2.11 14.75
CA ALA A 305 -5.76 3.23 15.44
C ALA A 305 -6.79 4.36 15.66
N LEU A 306 -6.84 4.90 16.87
CA LEU A 306 -7.65 6.06 17.21
C LEU A 306 -7.12 7.29 16.47
N VAL A 307 -8.01 8.02 15.79
CA VAL A 307 -7.65 9.20 14.98
C VAL A 307 -8.01 10.49 15.70
N ALA A 308 -9.27 10.61 16.11
CA ALA A 308 -9.80 11.85 16.66
C ALA A 308 -11.06 11.63 17.49
N ASP A 309 -11.22 12.50 18.48
CA ASP A 309 -12.51 12.82 19.11
C ASP A 309 -13.43 13.43 18.04
N ARG A 310 -14.40 12.66 17.57
CA ARG A 310 -15.22 13.08 16.41
C ARG A 310 -16.28 14.09 16.81
N ASN A 311 -16.80 13.99 18.01
CA ASN A 311 -17.92 14.80 18.48
C ASN A 311 -17.46 15.99 19.37
N GLY A 312 -16.18 16.04 19.73
CA GLY A 312 -15.55 17.11 20.49
C GLY A 312 -15.92 17.13 21.97
N ASN A 313 -16.41 16.02 22.53
CA ASN A 313 -16.85 15.95 23.93
C ASN A 313 -15.70 15.67 24.92
N GLY A 314 -14.50 15.39 24.43
CA GLY A 314 -13.29 15.11 25.22
C GLY A 314 -13.23 13.71 25.83
N VAL A 315 -14.16 12.81 25.50
CA VAL A 315 -14.29 11.46 26.04
C VAL A 315 -14.25 10.42 24.92
N LEU A 316 -13.51 9.33 25.10
CA LEU A 316 -13.52 8.22 24.17
C LEU A 316 -14.90 7.54 24.16
N ASP A 317 -15.59 7.60 23.04
CA ASP A 317 -16.86 6.90 22.84
C ASP A 317 -17.00 6.29 21.43
N GLY A 318 -18.10 5.59 21.20
CA GLY A 318 -18.36 4.89 19.95
C GLY A 318 -18.45 5.78 18.71
N ALA A 319 -18.64 7.10 18.85
CA ALA A 319 -18.66 8.04 17.73
C ALA A 319 -17.24 8.40 17.24
N ASP A 320 -16.21 8.18 18.06
CA ASP A 320 -14.85 8.57 17.74
C ASP A 320 -14.27 7.84 16.56
N THR A 321 -13.31 8.48 15.89
CA THR A 321 -12.79 8.00 14.62
C THR A 321 -11.72 6.95 14.85
N LEU A 322 -11.94 5.77 14.29
CA LEU A 322 -11.01 4.65 14.21
C LEU A 322 -10.55 4.50 12.75
N ARG A 323 -9.23 4.51 12.54
CA ARG A 323 -8.62 4.13 11.26
C ARG A 323 -8.21 2.68 11.30
N HIS A 324 -8.72 1.86 10.39
CA HIS A 324 -8.42 0.44 10.36
C HIS A 324 -8.53 -0.14 8.95
N GLU A 325 -7.92 -1.30 8.74
CA GLU A 325 -8.08 -2.05 7.48
C GLU A 325 -9.50 -2.66 7.45
N ALA A 326 -10.38 -2.13 6.62
CA ALA A 326 -11.70 -2.72 6.35
C ALA A 326 -11.58 -3.81 5.27
N SER A 327 -12.71 -4.38 4.85
CA SER A 327 -12.72 -5.39 3.77
C SER A 327 -12.24 -4.85 2.42
N THR A 328 -12.33 -3.54 2.20
CA THR A 328 -11.96 -2.88 0.94
C THR A 328 -10.61 -2.14 0.99
N GLY A 329 -9.95 -2.10 2.15
CA GLY A 329 -8.74 -1.31 2.37
C GLY A 329 -8.82 -0.48 3.65
N LEU A 330 -7.80 0.32 3.91
CA LEU A 330 -7.77 1.27 5.03
C LEU A 330 -8.91 2.29 4.95
N ASP A 331 -9.66 2.47 6.03
CA ASP A 331 -10.76 3.44 6.12
C ASP A 331 -10.88 4.06 7.52
N ASP A 332 -11.59 5.19 7.59
CA ASP A 332 -11.93 5.90 8.82
C ASP A 332 -13.41 5.70 9.17
N THR A 333 -13.68 4.95 10.23
CA THR A 333 -15.03 4.63 10.68
C THR A 333 -15.26 5.07 12.13
N PRO A 334 -16.51 5.20 12.61
CA PRO A 334 -16.77 5.31 14.04
C PRO A 334 -16.28 4.06 14.79
N LEU A 335 -15.78 4.19 16.02
CA LEU A 335 -15.35 3.05 16.83
C LEU A 335 -16.44 1.98 16.96
N ARG A 336 -17.72 2.37 17.06
CA ARG A 336 -18.86 1.44 17.12
C ARG A 336 -19.33 0.85 15.78
N HIS A 337 -18.56 0.96 14.70
CA HIS A 337 -18.98 0.62 13.34
C HIS A 337 -19.56 -0.80 13.17
N ALA A 338 -19.16 -1.76 14.01
CA ALA A 338 -19.65 -3.14 13.97
C ALA A 338 -20.59 -3.51 15.15
N GLY A 339 -21.12 -2.54 15.89
CA GLY A 339 -22.00 -2.76 17.03
C GLY A 339 -21.26 -3.06 18.32
N ALA A 340 -21.84 -3.93 19.17
CA ALA A 340 -21.25 -4.27 20.46
C ALA A 340 -19.98 -5.09 20.26
N MET A 341 -18.89 -4.69 20.91
CA MET A 341 -17.57 -5.31 20.74
C MET A 341 -16.76 -5.21 22.03
N ARG A 342 -15.75 -6.07 22.16
CA ARG A 342 -14.76 -5.98 23.23
C ARG A 342 -13.50 -5.33 22.71
N VAL A 343 -12.90 -4.44 23.51
CA VAL A 343 -11.71 -3.69 23.10
C VAL A 343 -10.65 -3.67 24.18
N VAL A 344 -9.39 -3.59 23.76
CA VAL A 344 -8.25 -3.21 24.60
C VAL A 344 -7.53 -2.07 23.89
N LEU A 345 -7.22 -1.01 24.64
CA LEU A 345 -6.43 0.10 24.13
C LEU A 345 -4.95 -0.15 24.37
N TRP A 346 -4.12 0.19 23.39
CA TRP A 346 -2.68 0.01 23.42
C TRP A 346 -1.96 1.28 23.03
N ARG A 347 -0.76 1.46 23.56
CA ARG A 347 0.15 2.52 23.14
C ARG A 347 1.46 1.92 22.69
N TRP A 348 1.94 2.32 21.52
CA TRP A 348 3.28 1.94 21.05
C TRP A 348 4.33 2.23 22.12
N ARG A 349 5.28 1.31 22.30
CA ARG A 349 6.43 1.52 23.17
C ARG A 349 7.27 2.65 22.61
N GLU A 350 7.79 3.49 23.50
CA GLU A 350 8.79 4.47 23.11
C GLU A 350 10.08 3.78 22.67
N GLY A 351 10.79 4.37 21.71
CA GLY A 351 12.10 3.88 21.29
C GLY A 351 12.11 2.60 20.46
N LEU A 352 10.97 2.17 19.89
CA LEU A 352 10.97 1.17 18.82
C LEU A 352 11.90 1.64 17.68
N ARG A 353 13.01 0.93 17.49
CA ARG A 353 14.00 1.17 16.44
C ARG A 353 13.78 0.19 15.29
#